data_AF-A0A2V8ZY84-F1
#
_entry.id   AF-A0A2V8ZY84-F1
#
_cell.length_a   1.000
_cell.length_b   1.000
_cell.length_c   1.000
_cell.angle_alpha   90.00
_cell.angle_beta   90.00
_cell.angle_gamma   90.00
#
_symmetry.space_group_name_H-M   'P 1'
#
loop_
_entity.id
_entity.type
_entity.pdbx_description
1 polymer ?
#
loop_
_entity_poly.entity_id
_entity_poly.type
_entity_poly.pdbx_seq_one_letter_code
_entity_poly.pdbx_strand_id
1 'polypeptide(L)'
;MEQQVGLLAHAPACELPEKRPILIMSGGQIAMKRVVRFSPAVLLMSVLLAVSPRAEQNMDKTTCSLVEQALRDYRQVKNATTRGDVVKYFVPDGGLQFPAKTRYVHPRCEYLHVDVEFELVKPSEIASLPDDKVIGVSKLYVEYPAKD
;
A
#
# COMPACT_ATOMS: atom_id res chain seq x y z
N MET A 1 10.58 40.07 -21.65
CA MET A 1 10.64 40.21 -20.19
C MET A 1 9.26 39.92 -19.67
N GLU A 2 9.11 38.86 -18.89
CA GLU A 2 8.16 38.72 -17.77
C GLU A 2 8.27 37.28 -17.28
N GLN A 3 8.19 37.15 -15.97
CA GLN A 3 8.92 36.19 -15.17
C GLN A 3 7.99 35.74 -14.05
N GLN A 4 7.71 34.45 -13.89
CA GLN A 4 7.14 33.89 -12.65
C GLN A 4 7.32 32.37 -12.69
N VAL A 5 8.33 31.76 -12.06
CA VAL A 5 8.49 31.44 -10.63
C VAL A 5 7.39 30.53 -10.08
N GLY A 6 7.72 29.23 -10.05
CA GLY A 6 7.55 28.30 -8.92
C GLY A 6 6.22 28.22 -8.17
N LEU A 7 5.58 27.04 -8.21
CA LEU A 7 4.80 26.55 -7.08
C LEU A 7 4.90 25.02 -7.00
N LEU A 8 5.66 24.55 -6.01
CA LEU A 8 5.68 23.14 -5.58
C LEU A 8 4.30 22.79 -5.02
N ALA A 9 3.51 22.04 -5.78
CA ALA A 9 2.29 21.44 -5.30
C ALA A 9 2.65 20.31 -4.30
N HIS A 10 2.50 20.59 -3.01
CA HIS A 10 2.40 19.55 -1.99
C HIS A 10 1.14 18.72 -2.26
N ALA A 11 1.32 17.42 -2.49
CA ALA A 11 0.21 16.49 -2.59
C ALA A 11 -0.46 16.33 -1.21
N PRO A 12 -1.80 16.34 -1.12
CA PRO A 12 -2.51 16.11 0.13
C PRO A 12 -2.36 14.66 0.57
N ALA A 13 -2.05 14.46 1.85
CA ALA A 13 -1.96 13.16 2.50
C ALA A 13 -3.29 12.40 2.39
N CYS A 14 -3.20 11.09 2.13
CA CYS A 14 -4.33 10.17 2.16
C CYS A 14 -4.92 10.09 3.58
N GLU A 15 -6.08 10.70 3.80
CA GLU A 15 -6.91 10.45 4.98
C GLU A 15 -7.74 9.17 4.72
N LEU A 16 -7.43 8.09 5.44
CA LEU A 16 -8.26 6.89 5.52
C LEU A 16 -9.16 6.96 6.78
N PRO A 17 -10.40 6.46 6.70
CA PRO A 17 -11.38 6.59 7.76
C PRO A 17 -11.03 5.76 9.00
N GLU A 18 -11.08 6.43 10.16
CA GLU A 18 -10.80 5.92 11.50
C GLU A 18 -11.76 4.77 11.88
N LYS A 19 -11.17 3.61 12.23
CA LYS A 19 -11.88 2.43 12.74
C LYS A 19 -12.34 2.71 14.18
N ARG A 20 -13.64 2.91 14.37
CA ARG A 20 -14.25 2.99 15.72
C ARG A 20 -14.11 1.66 16.47
N PRO A 21 -13.56 1.62 17.71
CA PRO A 21 -13.57 0.42 18.51
C PRO A 21 -14.98 0.13 19.03
N ILE A 22 -15.45 -1.10 18.82
CA ILE A 22 -16.67 -1.64 19.43
C ILE A 22 -16.38 -1.89 20.91
N LEU A 23 -17.02 -1.11 21.78
CA LEU A 23 -16.96 -1.26 23.23
C LEU A 23 -17.83 -2.45 23.65
N ILE A 24 -17.23 -3.60 23.96
CA ILE A 24 -17.91 -4.71 24.62
C ILE A 24 -17.89 -4.44 26.12
N MET A 25 -19.01 -3.99 26.67
CA MET A 25 -19.22 -3.84 28.11
C MET A 25 -19.62 -5.20 28.71
N SER A 26 -18.69 -5.85 29.40
CA SER A 26 -18.99 -6.99 30.27
C SER A 26 -19.36 -6.47 31.66
N GLY A 27 -20.64 -6.54 32.01
CA GLY A 27 -21.16 -6.13 33.31
C GLY A 27 -20.92 -7.19 34.37
N GLY A 28 -19.91 -6.97 35.22
CA GLY A 28 -19.71 -7.71 36.48
C GLY A 28 -20.32 -6.94 37.64
N GLN A 29 -21.26 -7.55 38.36
CA GLN A 29 -21.89 -6.99 39.55
C GLN A 29 -20.88 -6.92 40.71
N ILE A 30 -20.70 -5.73 41.30
CA ILE A 30 -19.92 -5.57 42.54
C ILE A 30 -20.88 -5.48 43.72
N ALA A 31 -20.85 -6.50 44.58
CA ALA A 31 -21.53 -6.50 45.87
C ALA A 31 -20.82 -5.53 46.84
N MET A 32 -21.55 -4.50 47.30
CA MET A 32 -21.07 -3.53 48.30
C MET A 32 -20.71 -4.23 49.62
N LYS A 33 -19.45 -4.11 50.05
CA LYS A 33 -19.05 -4.33 51.44
C LYS A 33 -18.22 -3.16 51.95
N ARG A 34 -18.81 -2.46 52.93
CA ARG A 34 -18.23 -1.58 53.97
C ARG A 34 -17.43 -0.37 53.47
N VAL A 35 -18.02 0.81 53.68
CA VAL A 35 -17.41 2.13 53.53
C VAL A 35 -16.21 2.25 54.47
N VAL A 36 -15.00 2.08 53.92
CA VAL A 36 -13.75 2.42 54.58
C VAL A 36 -13.47 3.89 54.31
N ARG A 37 -13.19 4.66 55.37
CA ARG A 37 -12.84 6.09 55.30
C ARG A 37 -11.65 6.30 54.36
N PHE A 38 -11.91 6.78 53.15
CA PHE A 38 -10.87 7.15 52.20
C PHE A 38 -10.23 8.48 52.62
N SER A 39 -8.99 8.41 53.08
CA SER A 39 -8.15 9.58 53.37
C SER A 39 -7.87 10.34 52.06
N PRO A 40 -8.01 11.68 52.02
CA PRO A 40 -7.92 12.48 50.79
C PRO A 40 -6.56 12.40 50.09
N ALA A 41 -5.53 11.89 50.78
CA ALA A 41 -4.21 11.64 50.19
C ALA A 41 -4.20 10.51 49.15
N VAL A 42 -5.12 9.53 49.22
CA VAL A 42 -5.13 8.38 48.31
C VAL A 42 -5.83 8.70 46.98
N LEU A 43 -6.75 9.67 46.97
CA LEU A 43 -7.45 10.13 45.77
C LEU A 43 -6.59 10.98 44.83
N LEU A 44 -5.49 11.57 45.33
CA LEU A 44 -4.56 12.35 44.51
C LEU A 44 -3.53 11.49 43.76
N MET A 45 -3.28 10.25 44.20
CA MET A 45 -2.27 9.38 43.59
C MET A 45 -2.83 8.57 42.39
N SER A 46 -4.14 8.37 42.31
CA SER A 46 -4.76 7.60 41.20
C SER A 46 -4.89 8.39 39.89
N VAL A 47 -4.74 9.72 39.91
CA VAL A 47 -4.86 10.58 38.72
C VAL A 47 -3.58 10.59 37.87
N LEU A 48 -2.45 10.16 38.42
CA LEU A 48 -1.15 10.18 37.72
C LEU A 48 -0.86 8.95 36.83
N LEU A 49 -1.71 7.93 36.82
CA LEU A 49 -1.50 6.69 36.06
C LEU A 49 -2.35 6.55 34.78
N ALA A 50 -3.17 7.55 34.44
CA ALA A 50 -4.06 7.49 33.28
C ALA A 50 -3.50 8.15 31.99
N VAL A 51 -2.27 8.68 32.00
CA VAL A 51 -1.53 8.96 30.76
C VAL A 51 -0.73 7.70 30.42
N SER A 52 -1.41 6.76 29.78
CA SER A 52 -0.70 5.82 28.90
C SER A 52 -0.22 6.65 27.71
N PRO A 53 1.09 6.72 27.40
CA PRO A 53 1.49 7.21 26.10
C PRO A 53 0.84 6.23 25.11
N ARG A 54 -0.21 6.70 24.44
CA ARG A 54 -0.78 6.01 23.29
C ARG A 54 0.41 5.73 22.39
N ALA A 55 0.82 4.47 22.30
CA ALA A 55 1.86 4.03 21.37
C ALA A 55 1.26 4.19 19.97
N GLU A 56 1.23 5.43 19.51
CA GLU A 56 0.49 5.92 18.37
C GLU A 56 1.48 6.71 17.53
N GLN A 57 2.64 6.13 17.27
CA GLN A 57 3.72 6.72 16.48
C GLN A 57 4.63 5.60 16.00
N ASN A 58 4.16 4.81 15.03
CA ASN A 58 4.95 4.05 14.04
C ASN A 58 3.96 3.26 13.17
N MET A 59 2.97 3.93 12.57
CA MET A 59 2.39 3.37 11.34
C MET A 59 3.55 3.36 10.35
N ASP A 60 4.10 2.16 10.13
CA ASP A 60 5.39 1.90 9.49
C ASP A 60 5.62 2.79 8.25
N LYS A 61 6.50 3.80 8.38
CA LYS A 61 7.04 4.55 7.22
C LYS A 61 7.58 3.58 6.16
N THR A 62 8.03 2.41 6.61
CA THR A 62 8.46 1.25 5.83
C THR A 62 7.42 0.81 4.79
N THR A 63 6.13 0.72 5.14
CA THR A 63 5.08 0.23 4.24
C THR A 63 4.79 1.22 3.12
N CYS A 64 4.69 2.52 3.43
CA CYS A 64 4.52 3.55 2.41
C CYS A 64 5.73 3.63 1.48
N SER A 65 6.95 3.45 1.98
CA SER A 65 8.17 3.53 1.17
C SER A 65 8.23 2.48 0.05
N LEU A 66 7.66 1.28 0.28
CA LEU A 66 7.57 0.22 -0.71
C LEU A 66 6.61 0.59 -1.84
N VAL A 67 5.42 1.07 -1.48
CA VAL A 67 4.39 1.51 -2.44
C VAL A 67 4.89 2.72 -3.24
N GLU A 68 5.54 3.69 -2.59
CA GLU A 68 6.14 4.83 -3.27
C GLU A 68 7.19 4.43 -4.31
N GLN A 69 8.03 3.46 -3.98
CA GLN A 69 9.01 2.94 -4.94
C GLN A 69 8.33 2.19 -6.08
N ALA A 70 7.31 1.36 -5.80
CA ALA A 70 6.55 0.71 -6.85
C ALA A 70 5.84 1.72 -7.78
N LEU A 71 5.36 2.84 -7.24
CA LEU A 71 4.82 3.94 -8.04
C LEU A 71 5.91 4.63 -8.89
N ARG A 72 7.15 4.73 -8.40
CA ARG A 72 8.29 5.22 -9.19
C ARG A 72 8.62 4.26 -10.34
N ASP A 73 8.68 2.98 -10.06
CA ASP A 73 9.00 1.93 -11.04
C ASP A 73 7.86 1.79 -12.07
N TYR A 74 6.60 1.93 -11.64
CA TYR A 74 5.43 1.98 -12.52
C TYR A 74 5.50 3.13 -13.54
N ARG A 75 6.04 4.30 -13.15
CA ARG A 75 6.27 5.40 -14.12
C ARG A 75 7.27 5.01 -15.21
N GLN A 76 8.24 4.16 -14.90
CA GLN A 76 9.17 3.65 -15.91
C GLN A 76 8.48 2.66 -16.85
N VAL A 77 7.62 1.77 -16.33
CA VAL A 77 6.80 0.86 -17.15
C VAL A 77 5.87 1.62 -18.09
N LYS A 78 5.25 2.72 -17.65
CA LYS A 78 4.42 3.56 -18.52
C LYS A 78 5.17 4.18 -19.71
N ASN A 79 6.46 4.43 -19.53
CA ASN A 79 7.32 5.00 -20.56
C ASN A 79 8.11 3.92 -21.32
N ALA A 80 7.92 2.64 -20.98
CA ALA A 80 8.59 1.52 -21.62
C ALA A 80 8.10 1.36 -23.06
N THR A 81 9.03 1.10 -23.98
CA THR A 81 8.73 0.86 -25.39
C THR A 81 8.55 -0.62 -25.71
N THR A 82 9.28 -1.49 -25.00
CA THR A 82 9.34 -2.92 -25.30
C THR A 82 9.07 -3.77 -24.07
N ARG A 83 8.71 -5.04 -24.26
CA ARG A 83 8.62 -6.02 -23.17
C ARG A 83 9.93 -6.13 -22.39
N GLY A 84 11.06 -6.10 -23.08
CA GLY A 84 12.40 -6.08 -22.49
C GLY A 84 12.63 -4.90 -21.53
N ASP A 85 11.97 -3.77 -21.75
CA ASP A 85 12.02 -2.62 -20.84
C ASP A 85 11.14 -2.81 -19.61
N VAL A 86 9.95 -3.41 -19.78
CA VAL A 86 9.01 -3.69 -18.68
C VAL A 86 9.64 -4.62 -17.64
N VAL A 87 10.30 -5.69 -18.11
CA VAL A 87 10.88 -6.73 -17.24
C VAL A 87 12.02 -6.24 -16.34
N LYS A 88 12.55 -5.03 -16.57
CA LYS A 88 13.56 -4.38 -15.71
C LYS A 88 12.98 -3.92 -14.38
N TYR A 89 11.68 -3.68 -14.32
CA TYR A 89 10.99 -3.06 -13.18
C TYR A 89 9.95 -3.99 -12.54
N PHE A 90 9.27 -4.78 -13.36
CA PHE A 90 8.24 -5.71 -12.93
C PHE A 90 8.50 -7.09 -13.52
N VAL A 91 8.16 -8.15 -12.80
CA VAL A 91 8.39 -9.54 -13.24
C VAL A 91 7.07 -10.20 -13.62
N PRO A 92 7.03 -11.14 -14.59
CA PRO A 92 5.80 -11.85 -14.91
C PRO A 92 5.21 -12.54 -13.68
N ASP A 93 3.93 -12.31 -13.41
CA ASP A 93 3.19 -12.90 -12.28
C ASP A 93 3.19 -14.45 -12.37
N GLY A 94 3.26 -14.99 -13.58
CA GLY A 94 3.18 -16.40 -13.89
C GLY A 94 1.73 -16.86 -14.07
N GLY A 95 1.50 -18.17 -14.00
CA GLY A 95 0.19 -18.75 -14.30
C GLY A 95 -0.14 -18.71 -15.80
N LEU A 96 -1.43 -18.77 -16.13
CA LEU A 96 -1.90 -18.69 -17.51
C LEU A 96 -1.84 -17.23 -17.99
N GLN A 97 -0.93 -16.95 -18.92
CA GLN A 97 -0.73 -15.61 -19.49
C GLN A 97 -0.72 -15.68 -21.02
N PHE A 98 -1.17 -14.61 -21.67
CA PHE A 98 -1.15 -14.49 -23.11
C PHE A 98 -0.02 -13.55 -23.54
N PRO A 99 0.70 -13.81 -24.64
CA PRO A 99 1.73 -12.90 -25.12
C PRO A 99 1.17 -11.49 -25.39
N ALA A 100 -0.02 -11.38 -25.98
CA ALA A 100 -0.64 -10.08 -26.28
C ALA A 100 -1.04 -9.28 -25.03
N LYS A 101 -1.27 -9.95 -23.88
CA LYS A 101 -1.64 -9.31 -22.62
C LYS A 101 -1.07 -10.10 -21.45
N THR A 102 -0.08 -9.51 -20.79
CA THR A 102 0.70 -10.18 -19.75
C THR A 102 0.58 -9.40 -18.44
N ARG A 103 0.31 -10.12 -17.35
CA ARG A 103 0.27 -9.60 -15.99
C ARG A 103 1.66 -9.63 -15.37
N TYR A 104 2.07 -8.52 -14.78
CA TYR A 104 3.33 -8.41 -14.07
C TYR A 104 3.11 -7.99 -12.62
N VAL A 105 4.05 -8.37 -11.76
CA VAL A 105 4.10 -8.03 -10.34
C VAL A 105 5.38 -7.29 -10.00
N HIS A 106 5.32 -6.46 -8.97
CA HIS A 106 6.51 -5.76 -8.48
C HIS A 106 7.42 -6.75 -7.72
N PRO A 107 8.74 -6.78 -7.99
CA PRO A 107 9.64 -7.82 -7.48
C PRO A 107 9.81 -7.84 -5.96
N ARG A 108 9.46 -6.75 -5.27
CA ARG A 108 9.50 -6.65 -3.80
C ARG A 108 8.14 -6.79 -3.13
N CYS A 109 7.05 -6.90 -3.90
CA CYS A 109 5.69 -7.02 -3.38
C CYS A 109 4.79 -7.64 -4.46
N GLU A 110 4.52 -8.94 -4.33
CA GLU A 110 3.73 -9.69 -5.31
C GLU A 110 2.26 -9.23 -5.36
N TYR A 111 1.79 -8.51 -4.34
CA TYR A 111 0.44 -7.92 -4.33
C TYR A 111 0.28 -6.70 -5.25
N LEU A 112 1.37 -6.15 -5.80
CA LEU A 112 1.33 -4.96 -6.65
C LEU A 112 1.44 -5.38 -8.11
N HIS A 113 0.33 -5.26 -8.83
CA HIS A 113 0.21 -5.76 -10.20
C HIS A 113 0.03 -4.64 -11.22
N VAL A 114 0.47 -4.94 -12.44
CA VAL A 114 0.21 -4.15 -13.64
C VAL A 114 -0.03 -5.09 -14.82
N ASP A 115 -1.08 -4.83 -15.59
CA ASP A 115 -1.32 -5.51 -16.86
C ASP A 115 -0.74 -4.68 -18.00
N VAL A 116 0.00 -5.33 -18.88
CA VAL A 116 0.62 -4.69 -20.06
C VAL A 116 0.14 -5.39 -21.32
N GLU A 117 -0.30 -4.59 -22.28
CA GLU A 117 -0.75 -5.02 -23.59
C GLU A 117 0.36 -4.78 -24.62
N PHE A 118 0.55 -5.77 -25.48
CA PHE A 118 1.65 -5.81 -26.44
C PHE A 118 1.17 -5.98 -27.87
N GLU A 119 1.77 -5.22 -28.78
CA GLU A 119 1.80 -5.55 -30.20
C GLU A 119 2.94 -6.54 -30.46
N LEU A 120 2.58 -7.74 -30.89
CA LEU A 120 3.51 -8.85 -31.06
C LEU A 120 4.29 -8.70 -32.36
N VAL A 121 5.62 -8.82 -32.28
CA VAL A 121 6.48 -8.80 -33.48
C VAL A 121 6.19 -10.01 -34.38
N LYS A 122 5.85 -11.14 -33.76
CA LYS A 122 5.53 -12.39 -34.46
C LYS A 122 4.24 -13.00 -33.90
N PRO A 123 3.06 -12.56 -34.38
CA PRO A 123 1.77 -12.97 -33.81
C PRO A 123 1.45 -14.46 -33.99
N SER A 124 2.15 -15.17 -34.89
CA SER A 124 2.01 -16.61 -35.08
C SER A 124 2.79 -17.44 -34.05
N GLU A 125 3.71 -16.84 -33.29
CA GLU A 125 4.47 -17.52 -32.26
C GLU A 125 3.75 -17.44 -30.90
N ILE A 126 3.74 -18.55 -30.16
CA ILE A 126 3.15 -18.61 -28.81
C ILE A 126 4.09 -17.95 -27.77
N ALA A 127 5.37 -17.78 -28.10
CA ALA A 127 6.36 -17.22 -27.21
C ALA A 127 6.23 -15.69 -27.10
N SER A 128 6.42 -15.17 -25.90
CA SER A 128 6.60 -13.73 -25.67
C SER A 128 8.03 -13.32 -26.04
N LEU A 129 8.18 -12.28 -26.85
CA LEU A 129 9.49 -11.79 -27.29
C LEU A 129 9.87 -10.50 -26.55
N PRO A 130 11.16 -10.27 -26.26
CA PRO A 130 11.60 -9.04 -25.60
C PRO A 130 11.31 -7.79 -26.43
N ASP A 131 11.25 -7.92 -27.76
CA ASP A 131 11.02 -6.82 -28.70
C ASP A 131 9.53 -6.52 -28.93
N ASP A 132 8.62 -7.26 -28.31
CA ASP A 132 7.18 -6.97 -28.36
C ASP A 132 6.92 -5.54 -27.86
N LYS A 133 6.15 -4.77 -28.62
CA LYS A 133 5.95 -3.34 -28.35
C LYS A 133 4.84 -3.12 -27.34
N VAL A 134 5.09 -2.27 -26.35
CA VAL A 134 4.06 -1.87 -25.40
C VAL A 134 3.05 -0.95 -26.11
N ILE A 135 1.78 -1.33 -26.07
CA ILE A 135 0.67 -0.53 -26.62
C ILE A 135 -0.33 -0.07 -25.55
N GLY A 136 -0.32 -0.70 -24.38
CA GLY A 136 -1.20 -0.35 -23.27
C GLY A 136 -0.60 -0.76 -21.94
N VAL A 137 -0.80 0.08 -20.92
CA VAL A 137 -0.38 -0.19 -19.55
C VAL A 137 -1.55 0.18 -18.62
N SER A 138 -1.98 -0.76 -17.79
CA SER A 138 -3.05 -0.51 -16.80
C SER A 138 -2.60 0.49 -15.73
N LYS A 139 -3.52 0.87 -14.82
CA LYS A 139 -3.12 1.47 -13.54
C LYS A 139 -2.40 0.41 -12.71
N LEU A 140 -1.49 0.83 -11.82
CA LEU A 140 -0.98 -0.05 -10.76
C LEU A 140 -2.14 -0.38 -9.82
N TYR A 141 -2.33 -1.65 -9.49
CA TYR A 141 -3.42 -2.10 -8.64
C TYR A 141 -2.95 -3.16 -7.65
N VAL A 142 -3.79 -3.44 -6.65
CA VAL A 142 -3.52 -4.44 -5.60
C VAL A 142 -4.42 -5.65 -5.84
N GLU A 143 -3.85 -6.84 -5.90
CA GLU A 143 -4.55 -8.12 -6.02
C GLU A 143 -3.79 -9.18 -5.19
N TYR A 144 -4.44 -10.29 -4.85
CA TYR A 144 -3.71 -11.44 -4.31
C TYR A 144 -2.96 -12.15 -5.44
N PRO A 145 -1.76 -12.69 -5.19
CA PRO A 145 -1.05 -13.46 -6.19
C PRO A 145 -1.89 -14.67 -6.61
N ALA A 146 -1.85 -14.99 -7.91
CA ALA A 146 -2.63 -16.12 -8.46
C ALA A 146 -2.06 -17.50 -8.08
N LYS A 147 -0.95 -17.53 -7.34
CA LYS A 147 -0.27 -18.74 -6.87
C LYS A 147 -0.56 -18.88 -5.37
N ASP A 148 -1.23 -19.97 -4.99
CA ASP A 148 -1.41 -20.40 -3.60
C ASP A 148 -0.14 -21.03 -3.01
#